data_AF-A0A1E3K298-F1
#
_entry.id   AF-A0A1E3K298-F1
#
_cell.length_a   1.000
_cell.length_b   1.000
_cell.length_c   1.000
_cell.angle_alpha   90.00
_cell.angle_beta   90.00
_cell.angle_gamma   90.00
#
_symmetry.space_group_name_H-M   'P 1'
#
loop_
_entity.id
_entity.type
_entity.pdbx_description
1 polymer ?
#
loop_
_entity_poly.entity_id
_entity_poly.type
_entity_poly.pdbx_seq_one_letter_code
_entity_poly.pdbx_strand_id
1 'polypeptide(L)'
;MASQVTTQIWSGNNGGYVENVYPLDGVLERCVSENFSAINPVEGINAFIWTRNTIDRETGDIYRDSFTTGAHASTNGNTQIEDYMMRANQVSRYLVNTLRGNEGQWGVPCTERGDTMALVEAERTAFEAIVEEFPDRNPDIGLSIIDPDIMFRVTSYDPNEPSPSLEENEMEEVAGMLFVRVDVDTSDQAMSDAPPSSAQDGDQADD
;
A
#
# COMPACT_ATOMS: atom_id res chain seq x y z
N MET A 1 -7.73 7.66 3.69
CA MET A 1 -7.22 7.40 2.32
C MET A 1 -6.92 5.92 2.14
N ALA A 2 -7.32 5.33 1.01
CA ALA A 2 -7.18 3.90 0.70
C ALA A 2 -5.84 3.47 0.09
N SER A 3 -5.57 2.16 0.16
CA SER A 3 -4.56 1.48 -0.66
C SER A 3 -4.86 1.64 -2.16
N GLN A 4 -3.83 1.68 -2.99
CA GLN A 4 -3.94 1.77 -4.44
C GLN A 4 -3.24 0.59 -5.09
N VAL A 5 -3.86 0.04 -6.13
CA VAL A 5 -3.24 -0.92 -7.04
C VAL A 5 -2.99 -0.22 -8.37
N THR A 6 -1.86 -0.54 -9.00
CA THR A 6 -1.44 0.01 -10.29
C THR A 6 -0.83 -1.08 -11.15
N THR A 7 -1.31 -1.19 -12.38
CA THR A 7 -0.73 -2.07 -13.41
C THR A 7 -0.29 -1.21 -14.59
N GLN A 8 0.94 -1.41 -15.05
CA GLN A 8 1.52 -0.78 -16.23
C GLN A 8 2.01 -1.86 -17.20
N ILE A 9 1.69 -1.69 -18.49
CA ILE A 9 2.09 -2.60 -19.55
C ILE A 9 2.73 -1.77 -20.67
N TRP A 10 3.97 -2.13 -21.02
CA TRP A 10 4.67 -1.60 -22.18
C TRP A 10 4.74 -2.69 -23.24
N SER A 11 4.05 -2.48 -24.36
CA SER A 11 3.98 -3.49 -25.40
C SER A 11 5.20 -3.46 -26.32
N GLY A 12 5.97 -4.55 -26.33
CA GLY A 12 7.24 -4.63 -27.07
C GLY A 12 7.06 -4.52 -28.58
N ASN A 13 6.04 -5.19 -29.14
CA ASN A 13 5.85 -5.28 -30.59
C ASN A 13 4.85 -4.26 -31.19
N ASN A 14 4.03 -3.60 -30.35
CA ASN A 14 2.94 -2.73 -30.82
C ASN A 14 3.01 -1.27 -30.33
N GLY A 15 4.05 -0.90 -29.56
CA GLY A 15 4.27 0.48 -29.11
C GLY A 15 3.16 1.05 -28.22
N GLY A 16 2.31 0.19 -27.66
CA GLY A 16 1.21 0.56 -26.78
C GLY A 16 1.66 0.67 -25.33
N TYR A 17 1.14 1.66 -24.62
CA TYR A 17 1.25 1.77 -23.17
C TYR A 17 -0.15 1.68 -22.56
N VAL A 18 -0.33 0.79 -21.59
CA VAL A 18 -1.57 0.65 -20.83
C VAL A 18 -1.27 0.86 -19.35
N GLU A 19 -2.10 1.66 -18.69
CA GLU A 19 -2.01 1.94 -17.26
C GLU A 19 -3.41 1.85 -16.65
N ASN A 20 -3.53 1.06 -15.59
CA ASN A 20 -4.74 0.99 -14.78
C ASN A 20 -4.36 1.31 -13.34
N VAL A 21 -5.08 2.25 -12.73
CA VAL A 21 -4.95 2.59 -11.31
C VAL A 21 -6.32 2.53 -10.68
N TYR A 22 -6.46 1.78 -9.59
CA TYR A 22 -7.71 1.75 -8.83
C TYR A 22 -7.43 1.73 -7.32
N PRO A 23 -8.22 2.45 -6.52
CA PRO A 23 -8.18 2.33 -5.08
C PRO A 23 -8.84 1.03 -4.63
N LEU A 24 -8.37 0.47 -3.52
CA LEU A 24 -9.13 -0.50 -2.75
C LEU A 24 -10.11 0.28 -1.84
N ASP A 25 -11.24 -0.29 -1.44
CA ASP A 25 -12.17 0.39 -0.51
C ASP A 25 -11.72 0.28 0.95
N GLY A 26 -10.43 0.51 1.19
CA GLY A 26 -9.78 0.24 2.47
C GLY A 26 -8.25 0.26 2.36
N VAL A 27 -7.60 -0.03 3.47
CA VAL A 27 -6.15 -0.11 3.58
C VAL A 27 -5.75 -1.54 3.85
N LEU A 28 -4.90 -2.08 2.98
CA LEU A 28 -4.21 -3.33 3.25
C LEU A 28 -3.16 -3.07 4.32
N GLU A 29 -3.26 -3.76 5.44
CA GLU A 29 -2.21 -3.83 6.43
C GLU A 29 -1.22 -4.92 6.05
N ARG A 30 0.07 -4.56 6.06
CA ARG A 30 1.17 -5.51 5.96
C ARG A 30 1.04 -6.51 7.10
N CYS A 31 0.46 -7.67 6.80
CA CYS A 31 0.32 -8.73 7.79
C CYS A 31 1.69 -9.33 8.09
N VAL A 32 1.97 -9.54 9.37
CA VAL A 32 3.16 -10.26 9.88
C VAL A 32 2.96 -11.78 9.77
N SER A 33 1.94 -12.26 9.05
CA SER A 33 1.73 -13.71 8.88
C SER A 33 2.99 -14.33 8.29
N GLU A 34 3.39 -15.49 8.82
CA GLU A 34 4.65 -16.19 8.50
C GLU A 34 4.84 -16.48 6.99
N ASN A 35 3.77 -16.31 6.20
CA ASN A 35 3.75 -16.45 4.74
C ASN A 35 4.22 -15.20 3.97
N PHE A 36 4.30 -14.04 4.62
CA PHE A 36 4.88 -12.84 4.05
C PHE A 36 6.41 -12.88 4.20
N SER A 37 7.10 -13.45 3.22
CA SER A 37 8.55 -13.33 3.09
C SER A 37 8.93 -11.92 2.60
N ALA A 38 8.49 -10.88 3.31
CA ALA A 38 9.10 -9.57 3.18
C ALA A 38 10.55 -9.73 3.64
N ILE A 39 11.51 -9.53 2.74
CA ILE A 39 12.91 -9.89 2.95
C ILE A 39 13.50 -9.24 4.22
N ASN A 40 12.92 -8.15 4.77
CA ASN A 40 13.14 -7.72 6.15
C ASN A 40 11.93 -6.90 6.67
N PRO A 41 11.49 -7.04 7.94
CA PRO A 41 10.78 -5.96 8.63
C PRO A 41 11.76 -4.80 8.81
N VAL A 42 11.55 -3.72 8.06
CA VAL A 42 12.34 -2.50 8.24
C VAL A 42 11.65 -1.70 9.34
N GLU A 43 12.24 -1.70 10.53
CA GLU A 43 11.79 -0.84 11.62
C GLU A 43 11.71 0.62 11.15
N GLY A 44 10.63 1.32 11.51
CA GLY A 44 10.43 2.72 11.17
C GLY A 44 9.67 3.00 9.86
N ILE A 45 9.26 1.97 9.12
CA ILE A 45 8.43 2.14 7.92
C ILE A 45 6.95 1.98 8.26
N ASN A 46 6.15 3.01 7.94
CA ASN A 46 4.71 3.07 8.19
C ASN A 46 3.87 2.67 6.97
N ALA A 47 4.44 2.75 5.77
CA ALA A 47 3.75 2.35 4.55
C ALA A 47 4.72 1.76 3.53
N PHE A 48 4.21 0.85 2.70
CA PHE A 48 5.02 0.18 1.67
C PHE A 48 4.39 0.34 0.30
N ILE A 49 5.26 0.41 -0.71
CA ILE A 49 4.95 0.17 -2.11
C ILE A 49 5.54 -1.20 -2.45
N TRP A 50 4.65 -2.13 -2.77
CA TRP A 50 5.02 -3.47 -3.24
C TRP A 50 5.03 -3.49 -4.74
N THR A 51 6.05 -4.08 -5.34
CA THR A 51 6.19 -4.12 -6.80
C THR A 51 6.49 -5.52 -7.30
N ARG A 52 6.05 -5.79 -8.52
CA ARG A 52 6.34 -7.02 -9.25
C ARG A 52 6.53 -6.63 -10.71
N ASN A 53 7.64 -7.06 -11.29
CA ASN A 53 7.97 -6.81 -12.68
C ASN A 53 8.07 -8.16 -13.41
N THR A 54 7.44 -8.28 -14.58
CA THR A 54 7.57 -9.45 -15.44
C THR A 54 7.70 -9.07 -16.91
N ILE A 55 8.31 -9.96 -17.71
CA ILE A 55 8.38 -9.83 -19.16
C ILE A 55 7.78 -11.08 -19.80
N ASP A 56 6.84 -10.87 -20.73
CA ASP A 56 6.35 -11.92 -21.61
C ASP A 56 7.36 -12.08 -22.75
N ARG A 57 7.98 -13.25 -22.84
CA ARG A 57 9.01 -13.54 -23.85
C ARG A 57 8.44 -13.78 -25.24
N GLU A 58 7.16 -14.12 -25.35
CA GLU A 58 6.50 -14.36 -26.63
C GLU A 58 6.07 -13.04 -27.26
N THR A 59 5.49 -12.13 -26.46
CA THR A 59 5.01 -10.84 -26.95
C THR A 59 6.04 -9.72 -26.86
N GLY A 60 7.03 -9.86 -25.97
CA GLY A 60 7.97 -8.81 -25.60
C GLY A 60 7.37 -7.75 -24.67
N ASP A 61 6.17 -8.00 -24.13
CA ASP A 61 5.49 -7.05 -23.26
C ASP A 61 6.12 -7.05 -21.86
N ILE A 62 6.32 -5.86 -21.31
CA ILE A 62 6.85 -5.66 -19.97
C ILE A 62 5.70 -5.23 -19.07
N TYR A 63 5.53 -5.92 -17.95
CA TYR A 63 4.48 -5.69 -16.97
C TYR A 63 5.12 -5.21 -15.68
N ARG A 64 4.54 -4.16 -15.11
CA ARG A 64 4.82 -3.71 -13.75
C ARG A 64 3.51 -3.60 -13.00
N ASP A 65 3.39 -4.39 -11.95
CA ASP A 65 2.30 -4.28 -10.99
C ASP A 65 2.84 -3.68 -9.70
N SER A 66 2.03 -2.87 -9.03
CA SER A 66 2.35 -2.35 -7.72
C SER A 66 1.11 -2.09 -6.87
N PHE A 67 1.24 -2.21 -5.55
CA PHE A 67 0.20 -1.77 -4.62
C PHE A 67 0.75 -1.18 -3.33
N THR A 68 -0.08 -0.42 -2.61
CA THR A 68 0.31 0.21 -1.34
C THR A 68 -0.32 -0.46 -0.12
N THR A 69 0.43 -0.53 0.98
CA THR A 69 -0.04 -1.07 2.28
C THR A 69 0.37 -0.16 3.43
N GLY A 70 -0.41 -0.13 4.51
CA GLY A 70 0.01 0.40 5.81
C GLY A 70 0.70 -0.67 6.67
N ALA A 71 1.61 -0.30 7.55
CA ALA A 71 2.25 -1.25 8.46
C ALA A 71 1.35 -1.62 9.66
N HIS A 72 0.53 -0.68 10.10
CA HIS A 72 -0.24 -0.72 11.35
C HIS A 72 -1.61 -0.05 11.18
N ALA A 73 -2.35 -0.39 10.13
CA ALA A 73 -3.62 0.25 9.80
C ALA A 73 -4.73 -0.06 10.82
N SER A 74 -4.71 -1.23 11.44
CA SER A 74 -5.67 -1.70 12.43
C SER A 74 -5.49 -1.07 13.81
N THR A 75 -4.28 -0.59 14.11
CA THR A 75 -3.93 -0.04 15.44
C THR A 75 -3.67 1.46 15.44
N ASN A 76 -3.46 2.09 14.28
CA ASN A 76 -3.23 3.52 14.17
C ASN A 76 -4.55 4.31 14.08
N GLY A 77 -4.54 5.56 14.52
CA GLY A 77 -5.72 6.44 14.37
C GLY A 77 -5.93 6.86 12.90
N ASN A 78 -7.17 7.10 12.50
CA ASN A 78 -7.54 7.40 11.11
C ASN A 78 -6.63 8.45 10.46
N THR A 79 -6.40 9.60 11.09
CA THR A 79 -5.54 10.66 10.54
C THR A 79 -4.11 10.21 10.24
N GLN A 80 -3.52 9.35 11.07
CA GLN A 80 -2.19 8.80 10.81
C GLN A 80 -2.21 7.89 9.59
N ILE A 81 -3.23 7.02 9.49
CA ILE A 81 -3.46 6.14 8.34
C ILE A 81 -3.58 6.96 7.06
N GLU A 82 -4.38 8.01 7.09
CA GLU A 82 -4.57 8.89 5.94
C GLU A 82 -3.27 9.54 5.49
N ASP A 83 -2.45 10.02 6.44
CA ASP A 83 -1.18 10.68 6.14
C ASP A 83 -0.20 9.75 5.44
N TYR A 84 0.16 8.61 6.03
CA TYR A 84 1.17 7.73 5.42
C TYR A 84 0.66 7.09 4.13
N MET A 85 -0.64 6.77 4.02
CA MET A 85 -1.19 6.21 2.77
C MET A 85 -1.24 7.26 1.67
N MET A 86 -1.55 8.52 1.99
CA MET A 86 -1.48 9.61 1.02
C MET A 86 -0.05 9.77 0.48
N ARG A 87 0.95 9.74 1.35
CA ARG A 87 2.36 9.86 0.97
C ARG A 87 2.84 8.65 0.16
N ALA A 88 2.52 7.43 0.58
CA ALA A 88 2.81 6.21 -0.20
C ALA A 88 2.20 6.25 -1.61
N ASN A 89 0.94 6.68 -1.72
CA ASN A 89 0.24 6.82 -2.99
C ASN A 89 0.83 7.94 -3.88
N GLN A 90 1.40 9.00 -3.29
CA GLN A 90 2.13 10.03 -4.02
C GLN A 90 3.45 9.50 -4.55
N VAL A 91 4.23 8.79 -3.72
CA VAL A 91 5.49 8.17 -4.13
C VAL A 91 5.24 7.11 -5.22
N SER A 92 4.21 6.26 -5.09
CA SER A 92 3.84 5.30 -6.13
C SER A 92 3.55 5.99 -7.48
N ARG A 93 2.78 7.08 -7.47
CA ARG A 93 2.51 7.88 -8.67
C ARG A 93 3.77 8.52 -9.25
N TYR A 94 4.71 8.95 -8.41
CA TYR A 94 6.01 9.43 -8.88
C TYR A 94 6.76 8.32 -9.62
N LEU A 95 6.86 7.11 -9.04
CA LEU A 95 7.51 5.96 -9.68
C LEU A 95 6.89 5.63 -11.04
N VAL A 96 5.56 5.52 -11.10
CA VAL A 96 4.79 5.28 -12.33
C VAL A 96 5.16 6.27 -13.43
N ASN A 97 5.16 7.58 -13.10
CA ASN A 97 5.44 8.63 -14.06
C ASN A 97 6.92 8.66 -14.49
N THR A 98 7.85 8.45 -13.55
CA THR A 98 9.29 8.43 -13.83
C THR A 98 9.64 7.25 -14.72
N LEU A 99 9.14 6.06 -14.42
CA LEU A 99 9.36 4.84 -15.21
C LEU A 99 8.78 4.96 -16.62
N ARG A 100 7.59 5.55 -16.75
CA ARG A 100 7.00 5.85 -18.06
C ARG A 100 7.85 6.87 -18.83
N GLY A 101 8.37 7.89 -18.16
CA GLY A 101 9.17 8.95 -18.79
C GLY A 101 10.55 8.50 -19.24
N ASN A 102 11.12 7.46 -18.61
CA ASN A 102 12.46 6.95 -18.89
C ASN A 102 12.48 5.54 -19.50
N GLU A 103 11.34 5.06 -20.04
CA GLU A 103 11.21 3.76 -20.69
C GLU A 103 12.34 3.45 -21.68
N GLY A 104 12.74 4.43 -22.50
CA GLY A 104 13.84 4.24 -23.46
C GLY A 104 15.19 3.88 -22.84
N GLN A 105 15.37 4.05 -21.52
CA GLN A 105 16.59 3.71 -20.80
C GLN A 105 16.59 2.28 -20.25
N TRP A 106 15.44 1.78 -19.77
CA TRP A 106 15.34 0.47 -19.14
C TRP A 106 14.63 -0.57 -20.02
N GLY A 107 13.73 -0.16 -20.91
CA GLY A 107 12.89 -1.04 -21.73
C GLY A 107 13.70 -1.86 -22.73
N VAL A 108 14.58 -1.21 -23.50
CA VAL A 108 15.47 -1.90 -24.46
C VAL A 108 16.34 -2.95 -23.77
N PRO A 109 17.06 -2.65 -22.68
CA PRO A 109 17.79 -3.67 -21.93
C PRO A 109 16.93 -4.83 -21.43
N CYS A 110 15.69 -4.58 -20.98
CA CYS A 110 14.79 -5.64 -20.53
C CYS A 110 14.46 -6.60 -21.69
N THR A 111 14.09 -6.04 -22.85
CA THR A 111 13.73 -6.82 -24.04
C THR A 111 14.93 -7.60 -24.60
N GLU A 112 16.10 -6.98 -24.71
CA GLU A 112 17.31 -7.62 -25.23
C GLU A 112 17.81 -8.77 -24.35
N ARG A 113 17.68 -8.63 -23.03
CA ARG A 113 18.11 -9.64 -22.05
C ARG A 113 17.05 -10.69 -21.75
N GLY A 114 15.79 -10.38 -22.00
CA GLY A 114 14.65 -11.24 -21.66
C GLY A 114 14.41 -11.35 -20.15
N ASP A 115 14.71 -10.27 -19.41
CA ASP A 115 14.53 -10.13 -17.96
C ASP A 115 14.10 -8.69 -17.60
N THR A 116 13.77 -8.46 -16.31
CA THR A 116 13.29 -7.15 -15.82
C THR A 116 14.32 -6.42 -14.96
N MET A 117 15.60 -6.80 -15.01
CA MET A 117 16.61 -6.23 -14.09
C MET A 117 16.77 -4.73 -14.27
N ALA A 118 16.78 -4.25 -15.51
CA ALA A 118 16.93 -2.82 -15.77
C ALA A 118 15.71 -2.00 -15.28
N LEU A 119 14.51 -2.58 -15.33
CA LEU A 119 13.31 -1.96 -14.76
C LEU A 119 13.38 -1.92 -13.23
N VAL A 120 13.82 -3.00 -12.58
CA VAL A 120 14.03 -3.06 -11.12
C VAL A 120 15.07 -2.02 -10.68
N GLU A 121 16.16 -1.87 -11.41
CA GLU A 121 17.19 -0.86 -11.15
C GLU A 121 16.63 0.57 -11.32
N ALA A 122 15.91 0.84 -12.42
CA ALA A 122 15.30 2.14 -12.67
C ALA A 122 14.27 2.51 -11.60
N GLU A 123 13.48 1.54 -11.13
CA GLU A 123 12.51 1.72 -10.06
C GLU A 123 13.19 2.07 -8.73
N ARG A 124 14.21 1.29 -8.34
CA ARG A 124 14.98 1.57 -7.13
C ARG A 124 15.62 2.95 -7.18
N THR A 125 16.27 3.31 -8.29
CA THR A 125 16.91 4.62 -8.46
C THR A 125 15.90 5.76 -8.41
N ALA A 126 14.72 5.59 -9.03
CA ALA A 126 13.65 6.59 -8.94
C ALA A 126 13.13 6.74 -7.50
N PHE A 127 13.01 5.64 -6.76
CA PHE A 127 12.61 5.66 -5.36
C PHE A 127 13.64 6.34 -4.45
N GLU A 128 14.91 6.01 -4.60
CA GLU A 128 16.01 6.65 -3.86
C GLU A 128 16.02 8.16 -4.14
N ALA A 129 15.86 8.58 -5.40
CA ALA A 129 15.83 9.99 -5.79
C ALA A 129 14.70 10.77 -5.09
N ILE A 130 13.48 10.24 -5.00
CA ILE A 130 12.37 10.95 -4.36
C ILE A 130 12.47 10.98 -2.82
N VAL A 131 13.08 9.96 -2.22
CA VAL A 131 13.38 9.95 -0.79
C VAL A 131 14.48 10.96 -0.48
N GLU A 132 15.52 11.06 -1.31
CA GLU A 132 16.59 12.05 -1.17
C GLU A 132 16.13 13.49 -1.45
N GLU A 133 15.19 13.68 -2.38
CA GLU A 133 14.61 14.99 -2.69
C GLU A 133 13.73 15.51 -1.53
N PHE A 134 13.01 14.62 -0.85
CA PHE A 134 12.11 14.96 0.27
C PHE A 134 12.31 14.04 1.49
N PRO A 135 13.47 14.11 2.16
CA PRO A 135 13.81 13.20 3.25
C PRO A 135 12.88 13.33 4.45
N ASP A 136 12.39 14.54 4.73
CA ASP A 136 11.44 14.79 5.82
C ASP A 136 10.02 14.31 5.49
N ARG A 137 9.69 14.15 4.20
CA ARG A 137 8.34 13.75 3.75
C ARG A 137 8.21 12.26 3.53
N ASN A 138 9.28 11.54 3.19
CA ASN A 138 9.19 10.11 2.88
C ASN A 138 10.10 9.21 3.74
N PRO A 139 10.43 9.53 5.01
CA PRO A 139 11.41 8.75 5.77
C PRO A 139 10.89 7.35 6.16
N ASP A 140 9.58 7.18 6.17
CA ASP A 140 8.81 6.04 6.66
C ASP A 140 8.02 5.35 5.54
N ILE A 141 8.38 5.61 4.27
CA ILE A 141 7.83 4.93 3.10
C ILE A 141 8.88 3.94 2.60
N GLY A 142 8.49 2.68 2.39
CA GLY A 142 9.37 1.63 1.88
C GLY A 142 8.99 1.20 0.45
N LEU A 143 9.99 0.74 -0.30
CA LEU A 143 9.82 0.03 -1.57
C LEU A 143 10.27 -1.43 -1.40
N SER A 144 9.49 -2.38 -1.88
CA SER A 144 9.84 -3.80 -1.79
C SER A 144 9.24 -4.62 -2.92
N ILE A 145 9.90 -5.73 -3.24
CA ILE A 145 9.39 -6.71 -4.21
C ILE A 145 8.49 -7.70 -3.48
N ILE A 146 7.41 -8.11 -4.11
CA ILE A 146 6.45 -9.08 -3.56
C ILE A 146 6.40 -10.36 -4.40
N ASP A 147 5.96 -11.44 -3.75
CA ASP A 147 5.69 -12.71 -4.40
C ASP A 147 4.61 -12.58 -5.51
N PRO A 148 4.79 -13.24 -6.67
CA PRO A 148 3.83 -13.19 -7.77
C PRO A 148 2.41 -13.64 -7.40
N ASP A 149 2.26 -14.65 -6.55
CA ASP A 149 0.94 -15.18 -6.17
C ASP A 149 0.19 -14.17 -5.29
N ILE A 150 0.92 -13.48 -4.40
CA ILE A 150 0.34 -12.40 -3.59
C ILE A 150 -0.09 -11.24 -4.50
N MET A 151 0.78 -10.80 -5.42
CA MET A 151 0.44 -9.74 -6.37
C MET A 151 -0.81 -10.10 -7.18
N PHE A 152 -0.88 -11.32 -7.72
CA PHE A 152 -2.02 -11.78 -8.51
C PHE A 152 -3.33 -11.74 -7.72
N ARG A 153 -3.31 -12.16 -6.45
CA ARG A 153 -4.49 -12.11 -5.57
C ARG A 153 -4.93 -10.68 -5.29
N VAL A 154 -3.98 -9.76 -5.10
CA VAL A 154 -4.30 -8.33 -4.90
C VAL A 154 -4.86 -7.70 -6.17
N THR A 155 -4.25 -7.96 -7.33
CA THR A 155 -4.69 -7.36 -8.61
C THR A 155 -6.01 -7.91 -9.12
N SER A 156 -6.41 -9.09 -8.64
CA SER A 156 -7.69 -9.75 -8.97
C SER A 156 -8.78 -9.51 -7.93
N TYR A 157 -8.51 -8.74 -6.87
CA TYR A 157 -9.48 -8.49 -5.83
C TYR A 157 -10.61 -7.59 -6.34
N ASP A 158 -11.86 -8.08 -6.27
CA ASP A 158 -13.06 -7.30 -6.50
C ASP A 158 -13.77 -7.03 -5.17
N PRO A 159 -13.84 -5.76 -4.72
CA PRO A 159 -14.51 -5.41 -3.47
C PRO A 159 -16.04 -5.65 -3.49
N ASN A 160 -16.63 -5.93 -4.65
CA ASN A 160 -18.05 -6.22 -4.80
C ASN A 160 -18.36 -7.72 -4.83
N GLU A 161 -17.34 -8.59 -4.88
CA GLU A 161 -17.58 -10.02 -4.73
C GLU A 161 -17.95 -10.32 -3.28
N PRO A 162 -18.99 -11.13 -3.03
CA PRO A 162 -19.41 -11.45 -1.68
C PRO A 162 -18.30 -12.25 -0.99
N SER A 163 -17.66 -11.63 0.00
CA SER A 163 -16.69 -12.29 0.86
C SER A 163 -17.37 -13.55 1.45
N PRO A 164 -16.75 -14.74 1.37
CA PRO A 164 -17.38 -15.97 1.84
C PRO A 164 -17.59 -15.89 3.35
N SER A 165 -18.82 -15.51 3.73
CA SER A 165 -19.39 -15.56 5.08
C SER A 165 -18.35 -15.46 6.21
N LEU A 166 -17.73 -14.30 6.35
CA LEU A 166 -16.98 -14.00 7.55
C LEU A 166 -17.97 -14.07 8.73
N GLU A 167 -17.71 -14.95 9.70
CA GLU A 167 -18.42 -14.88 10.98
C GLU A 167 -18.20 -13.48 11.59
N GLU A 168 -19.10 -12.97 12.44
CA GLU A 168 -19.12 -11.58 12.94
C GLU A 168 -17.81 -11.09 13.62
N ASN A 169 -16.78 -11.94 13.76
CA ASN A 169 -15.47 -11.61 14.32
C ASN A 169 -14.27 -11.92 13.39
N GLU A 170 -14.48 -12.40 12.16
CA GLU A 170 -13.40 -12.63 11.22
C GLU A 170 -13.05 -11.33 10.50
N MET A 171 -11.82 -10.87 10.68
CA MET A 171 -11.33 -9.70 9.93
C MET A 171 -11.19 -10.07 8.46
N GLU A 172 -11.60 -9.15 7.58
CA GLU A 172 -11.46 -9.32 6.13
C GLU A 172 -9.97 -9.37 5.74
N GLU A 173 -9.58 -10.36 4.94
CA GLU A 173 -8.22 -10.51 4.45
C GLU A 173 -8.18 -10.53 2.91
N VAL A 174 -7.17 -9.86 2.35
CA VAL A 174 -6.87 -9.88 0.91
C VAL A 174 -5.44 -10.34 0.72
N ALA A 175 -5.25 -11.46 0.02
CA ALA A 175 -3.94 -12.07 -0.19
C ALA A 175 -3.16 -12.34 1.12
N GLY A 176 -3.86 -12.64 2.22
CA GLY A 176 -3.28 -12.87 3.55
C GLY A 176 -2.84 -11.58 4.28
N MET A 177 -3.25 -10.41 3.76
CA MET A 177 -3.14 -9.11 4.43
C MET A 177 -4.46 -8.72 5.04
N LEU A 178 -4.42 -8.20 6.26
CA LEU A 178 -5.60 -7.66 6.92
C LEU A 178 -6.12 -6.44 6.12
N PHE A 179 -7.41 -6.42 5.82
CA PHE A 179 -8.06 -5.36 5.08
C PHE A 179 -8.89 -4.48 6.03
N VAL A 180 -8.41 -3.26 6.24
CA VAL A 180 -9.01 -2.31 7.18
C VAL A 180 -9.84 -1.29 6.41
N ARG A 181 -11.16 -1.30 6.60
CA ARG A 181 -12.02 -0.23 6.09
C ARG A 181 -11.80 1.01 6.93
N VAL A 182 -11.36 2.09 6.29
CA VAL A 182 -11.22 3.38 6.96
C VAL A 182 -12.57 4.05 6.88
N ASP A 183 -13.40 3.88 7.92
CA ASP A 183 -14.66 4.61 8.01
C ASP A 183 -14.37 6.11 8.04
N VAL A 184 -14.99 6.85 7.12
CA VAL A 184 -14.89 8.31 7.04
C VAL A 184 -15.60 8.99 8.23
N ASP A 185 -16.32 8.24 9.07
CA ASP A 185 -16.98 8.78 10.25
C ASP A 185 -17.18 7.72 11.36
N THR A 186 -16.20 7.60 12.25
CA THR A 186 -16.48 7.34 13.68
C THR A 186 -15.62 8.28 14.49
N SER A 187 -16.11 9.51 14.60
CA SER A 187 -15.76 10.43 15.66
C SER A 187 -15.82 9.72 17.03
N ASP A 188 -14.74 9.83 17.81
CA ASP A 188 -14.77 9.88 19.28
C ASP A 188 -15.70 8.91 20.04
N GLN A 189 -15.64 7.60 19.79
CA GLN A 189 -16.30 6.62 20.67
C GLN A 189 -15.42 5.44 21.08
N ALA A 190 -14.32 5.76 21.76
CA ALA A 190 -13.81 4.91 22.84
C ALA A 190 -12.91 5.75 23.73
N MET A 191 -13.47 6.46 24.72
CA MET A 191 -12.87 6.66 26.05
C MET A 191 -13.83 7.42 26.97
N SER A 192 -14.14 6.77 28.10
CA SER A 192 -14.76 7.31 29.33
C SER A 192 -16.29 7.39 29.41
N ASP A 193 -16.94 6.21 29.45
CA ASP A 193 -18.04 6.00 30.39
C ASP A 193 -17.48 6.06 31.83
N ALA A 194 -17.37 7.26 32.37
CA ALA A 194 -17.34 7.48 33.82
C ALA A 194 -18.57 8.30 34.17
N PRO A 195 -19.52 7.78 34.97
CA PRO A 195 -20.67 8.57 35.36
C PRO A 195 -20.21 9.78 36.19
N PRO A 196 -20.83 10.96 36.02
CA PRO A 196 -20.52 12.10 36.86
C PRO A 196 -20.88 11.74 38.31
N SER A 197 -19.88 11.69 39.18
CA SER A 197 -20.10 11.58 40.63
C SER A 197 -20.99 12.74 41.05
N SER A 198 -22.16 12.38 41.57
CA SER A 198 -23.20 13.29 42.00
C SER A 198 -22.68 14.20 43.12
N ALA A 199 -22.90 15.50 42.97
CA ALA A 199 -22.84 16.43 44.08
C ALA A 199 -24.01 16.12 45.03
N GLN A 200 -23.71 15.75 46.28
CA GLN A 200 -24.53 16.06 47.45
C GLN A 200 -23.80 15.70 48.75
N ASP A 201 -24.24 16.38 49.82
CA ASP A 201 -23.78 16.38 51.21
C ASP A 201 -22.52 17.22 51.48
N GLY A 202 -22.54 18.20 52.38
CA GLY A 202 -23.56 18.55 53.34
C GLY A 202 -23.09 19.74 54.18
N ASP A 203 -24.08 20.43 54.68
CA ASP A 203 -24.04 21.59 55.55
C ASP A 203 -23.27 21.35 56.87
N GLN A 204 -22.92 22.47 57.51
CA GLN A 204 -22.62 22.67 58.95
C GLN A 204 -21.25 22.27 59.55
N ALA A 205 -20.58 23.29 60.10
CA ALA A 205 -20.49 23.58 61.55
C ALA A 205 -19.23 24.44 61.80
N ASP A 206 -19.09 25.32 62.79
CA ASP A 206 -19.95 26.04 63.74
C ASP A 206 -18.97 27.00 64.48
N ASP A 207 -19.53 28.06 65.08
CA ASP A 207 -18.99 28.91 66.16
C ASP A 207 -17.70 29.73 65.98
#